data_AF-A0A938VSC8-F1
#
_entry.id   AF-A0A938VSC8-F1
#
_cell.length_a   1.000
_cell.length_b   1.000
_cell.length_c   1.000
_cell.angle_alpha   90.00
_cell.angle_beta   90.00
_cell.angle_gamma   90.00
#
_symmetry.space_group_name_H-M   'P 1'
#
loop_
_entity.id
_entity.type
_entity.pdbx_description
1 polymer ?
#
loop_
_entity_poly.entity_id
_entity_poly.type
_entity_poly.pdbx_seq_one_letter_code
_entity_poly.pdbx_strand_id
1 'polypeptide(L)'
;MSVHIVPAHTFSVRPALPDPIIGLQDLAYNLWWAWRLPARDLFRRLDPDAWQATLHNPVAMLSVIPRERLAARAADAAFVAELQREHEALMRYLQRAGELTAAGRPLLRGRVAYFSMEFGITESVPQYSGGLGVLAGDHLKASSDLGVPVVGVGMLYRQGCFRQWIDAAGQQRERFPDNDFYSQPV
;
A
#
# COMPACT_ATOMS: atom_id res chain seq x y z
N MET A 1 -29.25 -5.03 25.05
CA MET A 1 -29.35 -6.06 24.00
C MET A 1 -28.76 -5.49 22.73
N SER A 2 -27.58 -5.96 22.31
CA SER A 2 -26.89 -5.53 21.10
C SER A 2 -27.40 -6.36 19.91
N VAL A 3 -28.03 -5.71 18.94
CA VAL A 3 -28.43 -6.36 17.67
C VAL A 3 -27.18 -6.52 16.83
N HIS A 4 -26.73 -7.76 16.63
CA HIS A 4 -25.68 -8.09 15.67
C HIS A 4 -26.31 -8.17 14.28
N ILE A 5 -26.20 -7.09 13.50
CA ILE A 5 -26.56 -7.08 12.09
C ILE A 5 -25.43 -7.77 11.33
N VAL A 6 -25.70 -8.95 10.78
CA VAL A 6 -24.78 -9.65 9.87
C VAL A 6 -25.30 -9.43 8.45
N PRO A 7 -24.50 -8.84 7.53
CA PRO A 7 -24.93 -8.64 6.15
C PRO A 7 -25.17 -9.99 5.46
N ALA A 8 -26.31 -10.14 4.77
CA ALA A 8 -26.64 -11.36 4.04
C ALA A 8 -25.71 -11.59 2.83
N HIS A 9 -25.25 -10.49 2.21
CA HIS A 9 -24.29 -10.48 1.11
C HIS A 9 -23.40 -9.23 1.20
N THR A 10 -22.11 -9.40 0.93
CA THR A 10 -21.14 -8.31 0.82
C THR A 10 -20.70 -8.20 -0.64
N PHE A 11 -20.81 -7.00 -1.22
CA PHE A 11 -20.32 -6.71 -2.56
C PHE A 11 -19.11 -5.79 -2.46
N SER A 12 -17.99 -6.18 -3.08
CA SER A 12 -16.85 -5.28 -3.29
C SER A 12 -17.02 -4.61 -4.65
N VAL A 13 -17.27 -3.30 -4.64
CA VAL A 13 -17.40 -2.50 -5.86
C VAL A 13 -16.08 -1.80 -6.09
N ARG A 14 -15.38 -2.18 -7.16
CA ARG A 14 -14.20 -1.44 -7.60
C ARG A 14 -14.64 -0.23 -8.43
N PRO A 15 -14.09 0.96 -8.16
CA PRO A 15 -14.37 2.13 -8.98
C PRO A 15 -13.90 1.85 -10.41
N ALA A 16 -14.78 2.09 -11.39
CA ALA A 16 -14.38 2.08 -12.79
C ALA A 16 -13.53 3.33 -13.06
N LEU A 17 -12.22 3.15 -13.17
CA LEU A 17 -11.29 4.22 -13.50
C LEU A 17 -11.38 4.53 -15.00
N PRO A 18 -11.33 5.82 -15.38
CA PRO A 18 -11.14 6.20 -16.79
C PRO A 18 -9.85 5.63 -17.37
N ASP A 19 -9.87 5.24 -18.64
CA ASP A 19 -8.72 4.64 -19.35
C ASP A 19 -7.40 5.41 -19.17
N PRO A 20 -7.35 6.76 -19.27
CA PRO A 20 -6.10 7.51 -19.11
C PRO A 20 -5.44 7.37 -17.74
N ILE A 21 -6.21 6.96 -16.71
CA ILE A 21 -5.73 6.81 -15.33
C ILE A 21 -5.87 5.40 -14.78
N ILE A 22 -6.11 4.40 -15.64
CA ILE A 22 -6.26 3.01 -15.24
C ILE A 22 -5.02 2.47 -14.51
N GLY A 23 -3.82 2.96 -14.85
CA GLY A 23 -2.56 2.61 -14.20
C GLY A 23 -2.48 2.94 -12.70
N LEU A 24 -3.38 3.79 -12.18
CA LEU A 24 -3.51 4.01 -10.73
C LEU A 24 -3.85 2.70 -10.00
N GLN A 25 -4.57 1.79 -10.64
CA GLN A 25 -4.92 0.50 -10.04
C GLN A 25 -3.68 -0.35 -9.77
N ASP A 26 -2.80 -0.49 -10.75
CA ASP A 26 -1.56 -1.27 -10.61
C ASP A 26 -0.63 -0.66 -9.55
N LEU A 27 -0.49 0.67 -9.57
CA LEU A 27 0.27 1.38 -8.56
C LEU A 27 -0.36 1.18 -7.17
N ALA A 28 -1.68 1.26 -7.02
CA ALA A 28 -2.32 1.17 -5.71
C ALA A 28 -2.09 -0.20 -5.03
N TYR A 29 -2.11 -1.28 -5.80
CA TYR A 29 -1.95 -2.66 -5.31
C TYR A 29 -0.49 -3.13 -5.19
N ASN A 30 0.49 -2.30 -5.55
CA ASN A 30 1.90 -2.64 -5.39
C ASN A 30 2.57 -1.73 -4.36
N LEU A 31 2.91 -2.26 -3.18
CA LEU A 31 3.46 -1.48 -2.07
C LEU A 31 4.73 -0.68 -2.37
N TRP A 32 5.38 -0.88 -3.53
CA TRP A 32 6.50 -0.07 -4.00
C TRP A 32 6.25 1.45 -3.90
N TRP A 33 5.01 1.91 -4.08
CA TRP A 33 4.66 3.32 -3.88
C TRP A 33 5.02 3.84 -2.49
N ALA A 34 5.06 2.98 -1.46
CA ALA A 34 5.31 3.39 -0.08
C ALA A 34 6.73 3.94 0.14
N TRP A 35 7.71 3.49 -0.64
CA TRP A 35 9.09 4.02 -0.62
C TRP A 35 9.52 4.71 -1.92
N ARG A 36 8.61 4.82 -2.91
CA ARG A 36 8.79 5.60 -4.13
C ARG A 36 8.04 6.93 -4.02
N LEU A 37 8.74 8.00 -3.65
CA LEU A 37 8.14 9.33 -3.41
C LEU A 37 7.25 9.84 -4.55
N PRO A 38 7.65 9.79 -5.84
CA PRO A 38 6.81 10.30 -6.93
C PRO A 38 5.51 9.50 -7.11
N ALA A 39 5.55 8.18 -6.94
CA ALA A 39 4.35 7.34 -6.97
C ALA A 39 3.42 7.67 -5.80
N ARG A 40 3.95 7.90 -4.59
CA ARG A 40 3.16 8.35 -3.43
C ARG A 40 2.52 9.73 -3.66
N ASP A 41 3.25 10.65 -4.28
CA ASP A 41 2.78 11.99 -4.58
C ASP A 41 1.67 12.04 -5.63
N LEU A 42 1.58 11.03 -6.53
CA LEU A 42 0.42 10.89 -7.41
C LEU A 42 -0.88 10.74 -6.61
N PHE A 43 -0.91 9.82 -5.64
CA PHE A 43 -2.09 9.62 -4.80
C PHE A 43 -2.40 10.85 -3.96
N ARG A 44 -1.41 11.44 -3.30
CA ARG A 44 -1.60 12.67 -2.51
C ARG A 44 -2.18 13.83 -3.32
N ARG A 45 -1.74 14.03 -4.57
CA ARG A 45 -2.23 15.11 -5.43
C ARG A 45 -3.55 14.77 -6.11
N LEU A 46 -3.85 13.49 -6.31
CA LEU A 46 -5.13 13.04 -6.86
C LEU A 46 -6.27 13.60 -6.00
N ASP A 47 -6.20 13.36 -4.69
CA ASP A 47 -7.10 13.96 -3.71
C ASP A 47 -6.47 13.98 -2.29
N PRO A 48 -5.99 15.15 -1.81
CA PRO A 48 -5.32 15.25 -0.51
C PRO A 48 -6.20 14.86 0.68
N ASP A 49 -7.49 15.16 0.60
CA ASP A 49 -8.42 14.91 1.70
C ASP A 49 -8.75 13.41 1.79
N ALA A 50 -9.04 12.77 0.66
CA ALA A 50 -9.23 11.33 0.60
C ALA A 50 -7.95 10.57 1.00
N TRP A 51 -6.78 11.08 0.62
CA TRP A 51 -5.49 10.50 1.02
C TRP A 51 -5.32 10.47 2.54
N GLN A 52 -5.62 11.57 3.24
CA GLN A 52 -5.57 11.60 4.71
C GLN A 52 -6.70 10.76 5.33
N ALA A 53 -7.92 10.86 4.81
CA ALA A 53 -9.10 10.18 5.35
C ALA A 53 -8.99 8.65 5.28
N THR A 54 -8.25 8.12 4.31
CA THR A 54 -8.01 6.69 4.12
C THR A 54 -6.72 6.18 4.75
N LEU A 55 -6.03 7.00 5.56
CA LEU A 55 -4.72 6.66 6.15
C LEU A 55 -3.74 6.19 5.08
N HIS A 56 -3.64 7.00 4.02
CA HIS A 56 -2.65 6.83 2.97
C HIS A 56 -2.81 5.51 2.21
N ASN A 57 -3.99 4.89 2.27
CA ASN A 57 -4.32 3.64 1.57
C ASN A 57 -4.87 3.95 0.17
N PRO A 58 -4.10 3.79 -0.91
CA PRO A 58 -4.56 4.13 -2.26
C PRO A 58 -5.72 3.26 -2.75
N VAL A 59 -5.83 2.01 -2.29
CA VAL A 59 -6.92 1.10 -2.69
C VAL A 59 -8.26 1.59 -2.12
N ALA A 60 -8.29 1.87 -0.81
CA ALA A 60 -9.47 2.47 -0.17
C ALA A 60 -9.76 3.86 -0.72
N MET A 61 -8.72 4.66 -0.95
CA MET A 61 -8.82 6.02 -1.49
C MET A 61 -9.57 6.05 -2.82
N LEU A 62 -9.19 5.21 -3.79
CA LEU A 62 -9.84 5.19 -5.10
C LEU A 62 -11.36 4.92 -5.02
N SER A 63 -11.81 4.22 -3.98
CA SER A 63 -13.23 3.89 -3.78
C SER A 63 -14.05 5.06 -3.21
N VAL A 64 -13.41 6.06 -2.61
CA VAL A 64 -14.09 7.23 -1.99
C VAL A 64 -13.94 8.52 -2.79
N ILE A 65 -13.02 8.58 -3.76
CA ILE A 65 -12.86 9.77 -4.61
C ILE A 65 -14.09 9.94 -5.51
N PRO A 66 -14.66 11.17 -5.61
CA PRO A 66 -15.76 11.45 -6.52
C PRO A 66 -15.40 11.19 -7.99
N ARG A 67 -16.37 10.71 -8.78
CA ARG A 67 -16.16 10.38 -10.20
C ARG A 67 -15.73 11.62 -11.01
N GLU A 68 -16.26 12.79 -10.66
CA GLU A 68 -15.95 14.06 -11.28
C GLU A 68 -14.47 14.43 -11.08
N ARG A 69 -13.91 14.13 -9.91
CA ARG A 69 -12.50 14.35 -9.59
C ARG A 69 -11.60 13.41 -10.40
N LEU A 70 -11.96 12.14 -10.50
CA LEU A 70 -11.27 11.15 -11.34
C LEU A 70 -11.31 11.56 -12.82
N ALA A 71 -12.48 12.00 -13.31
CA ALA A 71 -12.63 12.48 -14.68
C ALA A 71 -11.79 13.75 -14.96
N ALA A 72 -11.79 14.71 -14.05
CA ALA A 72 -10.96 15.91 -14.16
C ALA A 72 -9.47 15.57 -14.21
N ARG A 73 -9.01 14.61 -13.41
CA ARG A 73 -7.62 14.14 -13.40
C ARG A 73 -7.26 13.33 -14.65
N ALA A 74 -8.20 12.58 -15.21
CA ALA A 74 -8.03 11.90 -16.48
C ALA A 74 -7.93 12.87 -17.67
N ALA A 75 -8.51 14.06 -17.57
CA ALA A 75 -8.41 15.12 -18.57
C ALA A 75 -7.15 16.01 -18.42
N ASP A 76 -6.43 15.90 -17.30
CA ASP A 76 -5.21 16.65 -17.01
C ASP A 76 -3.99 15.94 -17.63
N ALA A 77 -3.53 16.45 -18.78
CA ALA A 77 -2.41 15.86 -19.53
C ALA A 77 -1.11 15.79 -18.70
N ALA A 78 -0.87 16.74 -17.79
CA ALA A 78 0.33 16.72 -16.95
C ALA A 78 0.25 15.59 -15.92
N PHE A 79 -0.92 15.42 -15.29
CA PHE A 79 -1.17 14.31 -14.36
C PHE A 79 -1.07 12.96 -15.05
N VAL A 80 -1.72 12.78 -16.20
CA VAL A 80 -1.69 11.53 -16.98
C VAL A 80 -0.25 11.18 -17.40
N ALA A 81 0.52 12.15 -17.89
CA ALA A 81 1.91 11.92 -18.27
C ALA A 81 2.78 11.50 -17.07
N GLU A 82 2.52 12.05 -15.88
CA GLU A 82 3.23 11.66 -14.65
C GLU A 82 2.85 10.26 -14.17
N LEU A 83 1.56 9.95 -14.20
CA LEU A 83 1.08 8.61 -13.91
C LEU A 83 1.72 7.57 -14.83
N GLN A 84 1.74 7.84 -16.13
CA GLN A 84 2.33 6.94 -17.12
C GLN A 84 3.83 6.71 -16.84
N ARG A 85 4.58 7.76 -16.50
CA ARG A 85 6.01 7.65 -16.13
C ARG A 85 6.23 6.75 -14.91
N GLU A 86 5.41 6.89 -13.87
CA GLU A 86 5.56 6.08 -12.65
C GLU A 86 5.07 4.65 -12.84
N HIS A 87 4.04 4.44 -13.66
CA HIS A 87 3.59 3.11 -14.06
C HIS A 87 4.67 2.37 -14.86
N GLU A 88 5.28 3.02 -15.85
CA GLU A 88 6.44 2.48 -16.59
C GLU A 88 7.66 2.24 -15.70
N ALA A 89 7.87 3.09 -14.69
CA ALA A 89 8.92 2.89 -13.70
C ALA A 89 8.67 1.64 -12.85
N LEU A 90 7.42 1.40 -12.42
CA LEU A 90 7.04 0.16 -11.73
C LEU A 90 7.28 -1.05 -12.63
N MET A 91 6.86 -1.02 -13.90
CA MET A 91 7.05 -2.15 -14.81
C MET A 91 8.53 -2.49 -15.02
N ARG A 92 9.38 -1.48 -15.21
CA ARG A 92 10.84 -1.67 -15.26
C ARG A 92 11.40 -2.20 -13.95
N TYR A 93 10.90 -1.72 -12.81
CA TYR A 93 11.33 -2.20 -11.49
C TYR A 93 11.01 -3.69 -11.30
N LEU A 94 9.80 -4.12 -11.67
CA LEU A 94 9.37 -5.51 -11.57
C LEU A 94 10.13 -6.44 -12.52
N GLN A 95 10.53 -5.95 -13.69
CA GLN A 95 11.36 -6.72 -14.64
C GLN A 95 12.76 -7.06 -14.08
N ARG A 96 13.30 -6.23 -13.18
CA ARG A 96 14.60 -6.43 -12.52
C ARG A 96 14.55 -7.43 -11.34
N ALA A 97 13.36 -7.80 -10.87
CA ALA A 97 13.23 -8.59 -9.65
C ALA A 97 13.92 -9.96 -9.78
N GLY A 98 14.88 -10.24 -8.89
CA GLY A 98 15.66 -11.48 -8.89
C GLY A 98 17.03 -11.39 -9.59
N GLU A 99 17.42 -10.20 -10.06
CA GLU A 99 18.68 -9.97 -10.77
C GLU A 99 19.83 -9.48 -9.87
N LEU A 100 19.87 -9.85 -8.58
CA LEU A 100 21.05 -9.57 -7.76
C LEU A 100 22.27 -10.27 -8.40
N THR A 101 23.01 -9.53 -9.19
CA THR A 101 24.13 -10.02 -9.99
C THR A 101 25.39 -9.26 -9.66
N ALA A 102 26.51 -9.99 -9.60
CA ALA A 102 27.84 -9.41 -9.66
C ALA A 102 28.51 -9.91 -10.93
N ALA A 103 29.05 -8.99 -11.74
CA ALA A 103 29.68 -9.29 -13.02
C ALA A 103 28.79 -10.17 -13.95
N GLY A 104 27.47 -9.91 -13.97
CA GLY A 104 26.51 -10.63 -14.81
C GLY A 104 26.16 -12.04 -14.34
N ARG A 105 26.52 -12.43 -13.11
CA ARG A 105 26.16 -13.73 -12.51
C ARG A 105 25.31 -13.55 -11.25
N PRO A 106 24.25 -14.35 -11.06
CA PRO A 106 23.47 -14.33 -9.81
C PRO A 106 24.38 -14.56 -8.59
N LEU A 107 24.33 -13.65 -7.63
CA LEU A 107 25.09 -13.76 -6.38
C LEU A 107 24.53 -14.84 -5.46
N LEU A 108 23.22 -15.10 -5.55
CA LEU A 108 22.53 -16.10 -4.76
C LEU A 108 21.87 -17.12 -5.70
N ARG A 109 21.96 -18.40 -5.34
CA ARG A 109 21.19 -19.47 -5.96
C ARG A 109 19.94 -19.73 -5.12
N GLY A 110 18.76 -19.53 -5.68
CA GLY A 110 17.48 -19.75 -5.00
C GLY A 110 16.88 -18.50 -4.35
N ARG A 111 15.92 -18.69 -3.45
CA ARG A 111 15.21 -17.62 -2.73
C ARG A 111 15.45 -17.71 -1.23
N VAL A 112 15.48 -16.56 -0.56
CA VAL A 112 15.57 -16.47 0.91
C VAL A 112 14.17 -16.29 1.48
N ALA A 113 13.72 -17.20 2.35
CA ALA A 113 12.49 -17.00 3.12
C ALA A 113 12.80 -16.23 4.40
N TYR A 114 12.28 -15.00 4.52
CA TYR A 114 12.48 -14.15 5.69
C TYR A 114 11.23 -14.18 6.56
N PHE A 115 11.29 -14.92 7.66
CA PHE A 115 10.20 -15.04 8.63
C PHE A 115 10.26 -13.90 9.64
N SER A 116 9.14 -13.20 9.81
CA SER A 116 8.96 -12.21 10.86
C SER A 116 7.51 -12.18 11.31
N MET A 117 7.30 -11.87 12.59
CA MET A 117 5.96 -11.62 13.12
C MET A 117 5.42 -10.26 12.68
N GLU A 118 6.29 -9.35 12.24
CA GLU A 118 5.91 -7.98 11.85
C GLU A 118 6.66 -7.52 10.59
N PHE A 119 5.99 -6.71 9.78
CA PHE A 119 6.57 -5.99 8.64
C PHE A 119 5.99 -4.58 8.53
N GLY A 120 6.82 -3.57 8.82
CA GLY A 120 6.48 -2.15 8.75
C GLY A 120 6.75 -1.57 7.37
N ILE A 121 5.92 -1.94 6.39
CA ILE A 121 6.05 -1.43 5.01
C ILE A 121 5.40 -0.06 4.87
N THR A 122 4.12 0.03 5.25
CA THR A 122 3.29 1.24 5.17
C THR A 122 2.19 1.20 6.23
N GLU A 123 1.70 2.36 6.66
CA GLU A 123 0.61 2.47 7.62
C GLU A 123 -0.75 1.97 7.08
N SER A 124 -0.89 1.87 5.76
CA SER A 124 -2.07 1.30 5.10
C SER A 124 -2.23 -0.21 5.31
N VAL A 125 -1.15 -0.88 5.73
CA VAL A 125 -1.11 -2.31 6.05
C VAL A 125 -0.52 -2.44 7.46
N PRO A 126 -1.34 -2.33 8.52
CA PRO A 126 -0.87 -2.23 9.90
C PRO A 126 -0.40 -3.59 10.43
N GLN A 127 0.75 -4.07 9.95
CA GLN A 127 1.40 -5.33 10.31
C GLN A 127 2.65 -5.15 11.18
N TYR A 128 2.74 -4.05 11.93
CA TYR A 128 3.84 -3.82 12.85
C TYR A 128 3.39 -2.98 14.05
N SER A 129 4.14 -3.11 15.16
CA SER A 129 3.90 -2.36 16.40
C SER A 129 5.12 -1.55 16.85
N GLY A 130 6.32 -1.87 16.35
CA GLY A 130 7.54 -1.17 16.77
C GLY A 130 8.76 -1.46 15.91
N GLY A 131 9.94 -1.35 16.52
CA GLY A 131 11.23 -1.37 15.82
C GLY A 131 11.53 -2.66 15.05
N LEU A 132 11.04 -3.81 15.53
CA LEU A 132 11.23 -5.10 14.83
C LEU A 132 10.54 -5.07 13.47
N GLY A 133 9.27 -4.67 13.42
CA GLY A 133 8.55 -4.57 12.16
C GLY A 133 9.12 -3.49 11.24
N VAL A 134 9.51 -2.33 11.77
CA VAL A 134 10.19 -1.29 10.97
C VAL A 134 11.46 -1.83 10.32
N LEU A 135 12.33 -2.49 11.09
CA LEU A 135 13.56 -3.09 10.57
C LEU A 135 13.28 -4.16 9.52
N ALA A 136 12.32 -5.07 9.79
CA ALA A 136 11.95 -6.12 8.85
C ALA A 136 11.38 -5.53 7.56
N GLY A 137 10.59 -4.46 7.66
CA GLY A 137 10.03 -3.74 6.52
C GLY A 137 11.11 -3.06 5.68
N ASP A 138 12.04 -2.35 6.32
CA ASP A 138 13.15 -1.68 5.63
C ASP A 138 14.11 -2.69 4.99
N HIS A 139 14.32 -3.84 5.61
CA HIS A 139 15.08 -4.94 5.02
C HIS A 139 14.41 -5.48 3.75
N LEU A 140 13.07 -5.62 3.74
CA LEU A 140 12.35 -6.02 2.52
C LEU A 140 12.42 -4.95 1.43
N LYS A 141 12.27 -3.66 1.78
CA LYS A 141 12.39 -2.54 0.81
C LYS A 141 13.78 -2.52 0.17
N ALA A 142 14.83 -2.58 0.99
CA ALA A 142 16.22 -2.61 0.52
C ALA A 142 16.51 -3.86 -0.32
N SER A 143 16.00 -5.03 0.10
CA SER A 143 16.13 -6.27 -0.67
C SER A 143 15.47 -6.16 -2.05
N SER A 144 14.27 -5.56 -2.11
CA SER A 144 13.55 -5.30 -3.35
C SER A 144 14.33 -4.34 -4.25
N ASP A 145 14.85 -3.25 -3.69
CA ASP A 145 15.65 -2.26 -4.44
C ASP A 145 16.98 -2.82 -4.95
N LEU A 146 17.55 -3.81 -4.28
CA LEU A 146 18.77 -4.50 -4.71
C LEU A 146 18.50 -5.72 -5.62
N GLY A 147 17.23 -6.10 -5.82
CA GLY A 147 16.86 -7.29 -6.57
C GLY A 147 17.24 -8.61 -5.88
N VAL A 148 17.41 -8.60 -4.56
CA VAL A 148 17.67 -9.81 -3.77
C VAL A 148 16.41 -10.69 -3.78
N PRO A 149 16.51 -11.99 -4.10
CA PRO A 149 15.35 -12.89 -4.20
C PRO A 149 14.83 -13.29 -2.81
N VAL A 150 14.27 -12.34 -2.05
CA VAL A 150 13.70 -12.54 -0.72
C VAL A 150 12.18 -12.66 -0.79
N VAL A 151 11.63 -13.58 0.01
CA VAL A 151 10.18 -13.73 0.25
C VAL A 151 9.93 -13.51 1.73
N GLY A 152 9.21 -12.43 2.08
CA GLY A 152 8.74 -12.20 3.44
C GLY A 152 7.60 -13.16 3.80
N VAL A 153 7.68 -13.79 4.96
CA VAL A 153 6.64 -14.68 5.49
C VAL A 153 6.24 -14.18 6.87
N GLY A 154 4.95 -13.86 7.02
CA GLY A 154 4.39 -13.33 8.26
C GLY A 154 2.90 -13.57 8.36
N MET A 155 2.26 -12.81 9.24
CA MET A 155 0.84 -12.98 9.58
C MET A 155 0.01 -11.81 9.06
N LEU A 156 -1.16 -12.12 8.48
CA LEU A 156 -2.17 -11.12 8.14
C LEU A 156 -3.12 -10.93 9.33
N TYR A 157 -2.77 -10.03 10.24
CA TYR A 157 -3.53 -9.82 11.47
C TYR A 157 -4.88 -9.16 11.19
N ARG A 158 -5.96 -9.72 11.76
CA ARG A 158 -7.29 -9.08 11.72
C ARG A 158 -7.27 -7.71 12.39
N GLN A 159 -6.55 -7.59 13.51
CA GLN A 159 -6.33 -6.34 14.22
C GLN A 159 -4.82 -6.14 14.33
N GLY A 160 -4.32 -5.05 13.75
CA GLY A 160 -2.92 -4.66 13.83
C GLY A 160 -2.58 -3.99 15.17
N CYS A 161 -1.55 -3.14 15.15
CA CYS A 161 -1.26 -2.26 16.29
C CYS A 161 -2.44 -1.32 16.57
N PHE A 162 -2.66 -1.01 17.84
CA PHE A 162 -3.75 -0.13 18.25
C PHE A 162 -3.57 1.29 17.73
N ARG A 163 -4.70 1.97 17.51
CA ARG A 163 -4.71 3.42 17.29
C ARG A 163 -4.83 4.12 18.63
N GLN A 164 -3.82 4.91 18.96
CA GLN A 164 -3.77 5.72 20.16
C GLN A 164 -4.51 7.04 19.93
N TRP A 165 -5.26 7.50 20.93
CA TRP A 165 -5.74 8.87 21.02
C TRP A 165 -5.74 9.32 22.48
N ILE A 166 -5.67 10.63 22.70
CA ILE A 166 -5.70 11.23 24.04
C ILE A 166 -7.09 11.82 24.25
N ASP A 167 -7.75 11.44 25.35
CA ASP A 167 -9.08 11.95 25.67
C ASP A 167 -9.04 13.34 26.33
N ALA A 168 -10.22 13.92 26.56
CA ALA A 168 -10.34 15.25 27.18
C ALA A 168 -9.76 15.33 28.61
N ALA A 169 -9.53 14.17 29.26
CA ALA A 169 -8.89 14.09 30.58
C ALA A 169 -7.37 13.88 30.48
N GLY A 170 -6.80 13.89 29.28
CA GLY A 170 -5.38 13.66 29.05
C GLY A 170 -4.96 12.19 29.17
N GLN A 171 -5.92 11.25 29.19
CA GLN A 171 -5.61 9.83 29.30
C GLN A 171 -5.47 9.20 27.92
N GLN A 172 -4.50 8.29 27.79
CA GLN A 172 -4.39 7.43 26.61
C GLN A 172 -5.59 6.49 26.52
N ARG A 173 -6.14 6.41 25.31
CA ARG A 173 -7.17 5.45 24.92
C ARG A 173 -6.71 4.69 23.68
N GLU A 174 -7.20 3.46 23.57
CA GLU A 174 -6.77 2.51 22.55
C GLU A 174 -7.98 2.04 21.75
N ARG A 175 -7.80 1.91 20.43
CA ARG A 175 -8.80 1.34 19.53
C ARG A 175 -8.13 0.30 18.63
N PHE A 176 -8.78 -0.86 18.51
CA PHE A 176 -8.36 -1.98 17.67
C PHE A 176 -9.36 -2.17 16.52
N PRO A 177 -9.30 -1.35 15.46
CA PRO A 177 -10.17 -1.55 14.30
C PRO A 177 -9.80 -2.86 13.60
N ASP A 178 -10.82 -3.58 13.12
CA ASP A 178 -10.59 -4.71 12.22
C ASP A 178 -10.09 -4.19 10.86
N ASN A 179 -9.13 -4.90 10.27
CA ASN A 179 -8.63 -4.68 8.93
C ASN A 179 -9.65 -5.19 7.89
N ASP A 180 -10.07 -4.32 6.99
CA ASP A 180 -10.82 -4.71 5.79
C ASP A 180 -9.85 -5.02 4.66
N PHE A 181 -9.44 -6.29 4.56
CA PHE A 181 -8.48 -6.76 3.56
C PHE A 181 -8.94 -6.55 2.11
N TYR A 182 -10.24 -6.42 1.86
CA TYR A 182 -10.75 -6.16 0.50
C TYR A 182 -10.48 -4.73 0.02
N SER A 183 -10.18 -3.83 0.95
CA SER A 183 -9.86 -2.43 0.70
C SER A 183 -8.37 -2.11 0.90
N GLN A 184 -7.55 -3.11 1.22
CA GLN A 184 -6.12 -2.96 1.46
C GLN A 184 -5.29 -3.40 0.24
N PRO A 185 -4.06 -2.89 0.09
CA PRO A 185 -3.12 -3.31 -0.95
C PRO A 185 -2.44 -4.64 -0.58
N VAL A 186 -3.25 -5.70 -0.39
CA VAL A 186 -2.85 -7.06 0.01
C VAL A 186 -3.47 -8.13 -0.87
#